data_AF-A0A8J6I9E6-F1
#
_entry.id   AF-A0A8J6I9E6-F1
#
_cell.length_a   1.000
_cell.length_b   1.000
_cell.length_c   1.000
_cell.angle_alpha   90.00
_cell.angle_beta   90.00
_cell.angle_gamma   90.00
#
_symmetry.space_group_name_H-M   'P 1'
#
loop_
_entity.id
_entity.type
_entity.pdbx_description
1 polymer ?
#
loop_
_entity_poly.entity_id
_entity_poly.type
_entity_poly.pdbx_seq_one_letter_code
_entity_poly.pdbx_strand_id
1 'polypeptide(L)'
;MSAGERVRRLAGSARRRVGDERSERLVTNVERLRKRTHTAGPAPLERSERRMRVALLAPADSPLTRRWADFYAGRGIEVYAISLDTQREEGPARPGVRTAYLPTLRGSVASPGTVTRLRALLDAARPDVVHAHRVGGYALLGALADRHPYVISVGSGDDPGDGARRRMTEYALRRADAVVPIGTRAGIGTGSDPRDPDDSDTWDVDTAAMLDVFAGLGLRGK
;
A
#
# COMPACT_ATOMS: atom_id res chain seq x y z
N MET A 1 11.99 18.70 -26.95
CA MET A 1 12.37 17.74 -25.89
C MET A 1 11.14 16.97 -25.45
N SER A 2 11.06 15.68 -25.74
CA SER A 2 9.83 14.90 -25.50
C SER A 2 9.71 14.44 -24.06
N ALA A 3 8.48 14.22 -23.59
CA ALA A 3 8.19 13.66 -22.27
C ALA A 3 8.90 12.32 -22.02
N GLY A 4 9.19 11.55 -23.07
CA GLY A 4 9.94 10.29 -23.01
C GLY A 4 11.42 10.44 -22.62
N GLU A 5 12.05 11.60 -22.90
CA GLU A 5 13.46 11.84 -22.54
C GLU A 5 13.63 12.26 -21.08
N ARG A 6 12.63 12.97 -20.51
CA ARG A 6 12.64 13.35 -19.08
C ARG A 6 12.44 12.13 -18.17
N VAL A 7 11.62 11.16 -18.60
CA VAL A 7 11.33 9.92 -17.87
C VAL A 7 12.53 8.95 -17.86
N ARG A 8 13.27 8.84 -18.97
CA ARG A 8 14.51 8.03 -19.01
C ARG A 8 15.57 8.55 -18.03
N ARG A 9 15.61 9.88 -17.81
CA ARG A 9 16.56 10.52 -16.88
C ARG A 9 16.20 10.28 -15.41
N LEU A 10 14.91 10.25 -15.08
CA LEU A 10 14.41 9.93 -13.74
C LEU A 10 14.56 8.44 -13.41
N ALA A 11 14.26 7.55 -14.36
CA ALA A 11 14.50 6.11 -14.22
C ALA A 11 15.99 5.76 -14.08
N GLY A 12 16.87 6.50 -14.74
CA GLY A 12 18.33 6.38 -14.55
C GLY A 12 18.83 6.90 -13.20
N SER A 13 18.04 7.75 -12.51
CA SER A 13 18.36 8.23 -11.17
C SER A 13 17.86 7.28 -10.07
N ALA A 14 16.75 6.56 -10.31
CA ALA A 14 16.25 5.50 -9.43
C ALA A 14 17.12 4.23 -9.48
N ARG A 15 17.59 3.82 -10.67
CA ARG A 15 18.57 2.72 -10.86
C ARG A 15 19.88 2.91 -10.09
N ARG A 16 20.26 4.16 -9.80
CA ARG A 16 21.47 4.47 -9.02
C ARG A 16 21.30 4.35 -7.51
N ARG A 17 20.07 4.17 -7.00
CA ARG A 17 19.77 4.17 -5.56
C ARG A 17 19.37 2.82 -4.97
N VAL A 18 19.10 1.81 -5.81
CA VAL A 18 18.67 0.47 -5.35
C VAL A 18 19.63 -0.56 -5.95
N GLY A 19 20.60 -0.99 -5.16
CA GLY A 19 21.72 -1.82 -5.61
C GLY A 19 21.42 -3.33 -5.69
N ASP A 20 20.19 -3.76 -5.92
CA ASP A 20 19.86 -5.20 -6.01
C ASP A 20 19.13 -5.54 -7.31
N GLU A 21 19.79 -6.34 -8.15
CA GLU A 21 19.29 -6.86 -9.44
C GLU A 21 17.96 -7.62 -9.29
N ARG A 22 17.67 -8.17 -8.10
CA ARG A 22 16.43 -8.90 -7.83
C ARG A 22 15.22 -7.95 -7.70
N SER A 23 15.44 -6.78 -7.11
CA SER A 23 14.46 -5.70 -6.98
C SER A 23 14.21 -5.02 -8.33
N GLU A 24 15.26 -4.83 -9.14
CA GLU A 24 15.14 -4.30 -10.51
C GLU A 24 14.34 -5.23 -11.44
N ARG A 25 14.52 -6.55 -11.31
CA ARG A 25 13.73 -7.56 -12.05
C ARG A 25 12.26 -7.57 -11.63
N LEU A 26 11.96 -7.32 -10.36
CA LEU A 26 10.59 -7.22 -9.85
C LEU A 26 9.89 -5.98 -10.44
N VAL A 27 10.54 -4.81 -10.40
CA VAL A 27 10.03 -3.54 -10.94
C VAL A 27 9.86 -3.62 -12.47
N THR A 28 10.82 -4.22 -13.18
CA THR A 28 10.75 -4.39 -14.65
C THR A 28 9.64 -5.36 -15.08
N ASN A 29 9.30 -6.36 -14.25
CA ASN A 29 8.18 -7.26 -14.51
C ASN A 29 6.82 -6.60 -14.23
N VAL A 30 6.75 -5.67 -13.26
CA VAL A 30 5.58 -4.82 -13.01
C VAL A 30 5.29 -3.92 -14.21
N GLU A 31 6.30 -3.34 -14.86
CA GLU A 31 6.10 -2.52 -16.07
C GLU A 31 5.53 -3.30 -17.26
N ARG A 32 5.85 -4.59 -17.40
CA ARG A 32 5.27 -5.47 -18.43
C ARG A 32 3.80 -5.83 -18.16
N LEU A 33 3.38 -5.86 -16.89
CA LEU A 33 2.02 -6.20 -16.48
C LEU A 33 1.04 -5.02 -16.64
N ARG A 34 1.53 -3.77 -16.70
CA ARG A 34 0.77 -2.53 -16.96
C ARG A 34 -0.09 -2.51 -18.23
N LYS A 35 0.15 -3.43 -19.18
CA LYS A 35 -0.59 -3.46 -20.46
C LYS A 35 -1.95 -4.16 -20.37
N ARG A 36 -2.33 -4.70 -19.21
CA ARG A 36 -3.60 -5.41 -19.03
C ARG A 36 -4.41 -4.69 -17.95
N THR A 37 -5.72 -4.64 -18.19
CA THR A 37 -6.79 -4.29 -17.23
C THR A 37 -7.04 -2.81 -16.92
N HIS A 38 -7.73 -2.15 -17.85
CA HIS A 38 -8.94 -1.39 -17.50
C HIS A 38 -10.04 -2.39 -17.13
N THR A 39 -10.56 -2.35 -15.91
CA THR A 39 -11.95 -2.76 -15.64
C THR A 39 -12.59 -1.87 -14.58
N ALA A 40 -13.81 -1.44 -14.90
CA ALA A 40 -14.72 -0.50 -14.24
C ALA A 40 -14.62 -0.29 -12.72
N GLY A 41 -14.03 0.86 -12.34
CA GLY A 41 -14.52 1.65 -11.20
C GLY A 41 -15.40 2.81 -11.71
N PRO A 42 -15.93 3.70 -10.84
CA PRO A 42 -16.80 4.81 -11.25
C PRO A 42 -16.14 5.67 -12.34
N ALA A 43 -16.99 6.24 -13.21
CA ALA A 43 -16.54 7.01 -14.37
C ALA A 43 -15.56 8.13 -13.92
N PRO A 44 -14.50 8.44 -14.70
CA PRO A 44 -13.47 9.41 -14.34
C PRO A 44 -13.99 10.79 -13.88
N LEU A 45 -15.18 11.19 -14.33
CA LEU A 45 -15.83 12.47 -13.99
C LEU A 45 -16.46 12.48 -12.58
N GLU A 46 -16.92 11.35 -12.04
CA GLU A 46 -17.45 11.31 -10.66
C GLU A 46 -16.33 11.40 -9.59
N ARG A 47 -15.09 11.07 -9.97
CA ARG A 47 -13.94 11.12 -9.04
C ARG A 47 -13.41 12.53 -8.81
N SER A 48 -13.53 13.43 -9.79
CA SER A 48 -12.98 14.80 -9.67
C SER A 48 -13.78 15.70 -8.72
N GLU A 49 -15.04 15.36 -8.43
CA GLU A 49 -15.98 16.18 -7.66
C GLU A 49 -15.98 15.88 -6.15
N ARG A 50 -15.40 14.77 -5.70
CA ARG A 50 -15.32 14.40 -4.27
C ARG A 50 -13.88 14.48 -3.76
N ARG A 51 -13.70 14.65 -2.44
CA ARG A 51 -12.37 14.51 -1.84
C ARG A 51 -11.87 13.08 -2.08
N MET A 52 -10.58 12.97 -2.44
CA MET A 52 -9.95 11.68 -2.66
C MET A 52 -10.00 10.83 -1.38
N ARG A 53 -10.22 9.52 -1.54
CA ARG A 53 -10.34 8.58 -0.45
C ARG A 53 -9.35 7.44 -0.59
N VAL A 54 -8.70 7.07 0.51
CA VAL A 54 -7.80 5.90 0.57
C VAL A 54 -8.35 4.91 1.58
N ALA A 55 -8.50 3.65 1.18
CA ALA A 55 -8.65 2.54 2.11
C ALA A 55 -7.27 2.01 2.47
N LEU A 56 -6.91 2.06 3.76
CA LEU A 56 -5.61 1.65 4.27
C LEU A 56 -5.75 0.30 4.97
N LEU A 57 -5.26 -0.78 4.35
CA LEU A 57 -5.27 -2.12 4.90
C LEU A 57 -3.98 -2.34 5.70
N ALA A 58 -4.05 -2.14 7.00
CA ALA A 58 -2.86 -2.11 7.86
C ALA A 58 -3.22 -2.32 9.33
N PRO A 59 -2.28 -2.80 10.17
CA PRO A 59 -2.51 -2.90 11.62
C PRO A 59 -2.60 -1.51 12.26
N ALA A 60 -3.63 -1.23 13.05
CA ALA A 60 -3.90 0.12 13.57
C ALA A 60 -2.95 0.55 14.69
N ASP A 61 -2.39 -0.41 15.41
CA ASP A 61 -1.38 -0.22 16.47
C ASP A 61 0.03 0.11 15.93
N SER A 62 0.28 -0.03 14.62
CA SER A 62 1.61 0.17 14.06
C SER A 62 1.99 1.66 13.84
N PRO A 63 3.19 2.10 14.26
CA PRO A 63 3.72 3.43 13.95
C PRO A 63 3.77 3.75 12.45
N LEU A 64 4.05 2.75 11.60
CA LEU A 64 4.07 2.93 10.15
C LEU A 64 2.67 3.21 9.59
N THR A 65 1.64 2.56 10.12
CA THR A 65 0.23 2.85 9.79
C THR A 65 -0.13 4.28 10.13
N ARG A 66 0.29 4.75 11.30
CA ARG A 66 0.07 6.12 11.75
C ARG A 66 0.71 7.13 10.80
N ARG A 67 1.97 6.93 10.41
CA ARG A 67 2.67 7.82 9.46
C ARG A 67 1.97 7.92 8.11
N TRP A 68 1.50 6.80 7.56
CA TRP A 68 0.73 6.83 6.30
C TRP A 68 -0.62 7.53 6.47
N ALA A 69 -1.34 7.26 7.56
CA ALA A 69 -2.60 7.93 7.85
C ALA A 69 -2.43 9.46 7.99
N ASP A 70 -1.40 9.89 8.72
CA ASP A 70 -1.07 11.31 8.91
C ASP A 70 -0.67 11.98 7.59
N PHE A 71 0.09 11.28 6.74
CA PHE A 71 0.44 11.75 5.40
C PHE A 71 -0.80 12.02 4.52
N TYR A 72 -1.75 11.10 4.51
CA TYR A 72 -2.99 11.25 3.75
C TYR A 72 -3.88 12.35 4.33
N ALA A 73 -4.12 12.31 5.64
CA ALA A 73 -4.96 13.29 6.33
C ALA A 73 -4.41 14.72 6.17
N GLY A 74 -3.08 14.90 6.28
CA GLY A 74 -2.40 16.17 6.06
C GLY A 74 -2.51 16.72 4.63
N ARG A 75 -2.95 15.90 3.67
CA ARG A 75 -3.27 16.29 2.28
C ARG A 75 -4.76 16.45 2.03
N GLY A 76 -5.59 16.39 3.07
CA GLY A 76 -7.05 16.45 2.93
C GLY A 76 -7.66 15.24 2.23
N ILE A 77 -6.92 14.11 2.17
CA ILE A 77 -7.39 12.82 1.67
C ILE A 77 -8.12 12.12 2.81
N GLU A 78 -9.32 11.62 2.56
CA GLU A 78 -10.08 10.87 3.57
C GLU A 78 -9.47 9.47 3.73
N VAL A 79 -9.18 9.09 4.97
CA VAL A 79 -8.57 7.79 5.29
C VAL A 79 -9.59 6.86 5.89
N TYR A 80 -9.69 5.66 5.32
CA TYR A 80 -10.46 4.53 5.85
C TYR A 80 -9.49 3.43 6.25
N ALA A 81 -9.02 3.46 7.50
CA ALA A 81 -8.14 2.44 8.06
C ALA A 81 -8.94 1.16 8.35
N ILE A 82 -8.50 0.03 7.80
CA ILE A 82 -9.12 -1.27 7.99
C ILE A 82 -8.06 -2.23 8.55
N SER A 83 -8.25 -2.62 9.81
CA SER A 83 -7.31 -3.44 10.55
C SER A 83 -7.97 -4.75 11.00
N LEU A 84 -7.17 -5.75 11.35
CA LEU A 84 -7.67 -6.92 12.06
C LEU A 84 -8.08 -6.52 13.48
N ASP A 85 -9.09 -7.19 14.01
CA ASP A 85 -9.61 -6.97 15.36
C ASP A 85 -8.61 -7.26 16.49
N THR A 86 -7.56 -8.03 16.21
CA THR A 86 -6.42 -8.29 17.10
C THR A 86 -5.35 -7.21 17.06
N GLN A 87 -5.42 -6.25 16.12
CA GLN A 87 -4.42 -5.21 15.88
C GLN A 87 -5.07 -3.83 15.96
N ARG A 88 -5.73 -3.58 17.08
CA ARG A 88 -6.49 -2.34 17.36
C ARG A 88 -5.56 -1.27 17.90
N GLU A 89 -5.81 -0.03 17.53
CA GLU A 89 -5.18 1.10 18.20
C GLU A 89 -5.77 1.28 19.60
N GLU A 90 -4.90 1.49 20.58
CA GLU A 90 -5.27 1.97 21.90
C GLU A 90 -5.36 3.51 21.91
N GLY A 91 -6.45 4.05 22.44
CA GLY A 91 -6.64 5.49 22.59
C GLY A 91 -7.80 6.08 21.76
N PRO A 92 -7.94 7.42 21.75
CA PRO A 92 -9.02 8.09 21.06
C PRO A 92 -8.87 7.94 19.53
N ALA A 93 -10.01 7.95 18.84
CA ALA A 93 -10.02 7.92 17.38
C ALA A 93 -9.23 9.09 16.79
N ARG A 94 -8.43 8.81 15.76
CA ARG A 94 -7.63 9.82 15.07
C ARG A 94 -8.50 10.80 14.29
N PRO A 95 -8.31 12.12 14.46
CA PRO A 95 -9.00 13.11 13.63
C PRO A 95 -8.74 12.86 12.14
N GLY A 96 -9.80 12.85 11.34
CA GLY A 96 -9.70 12.65 9.89
C GLY A 96 -9.47 11.21 9.42
N VAL A 97 -9.41 10.23 10.33
CA VAL A 97 -9.27 8.81 10.01
C VAL A 97 -10.50 8.04 10.49
N ARG A 98 -11.17 7.34 9.58
CA ARG A 98 -12.24 6.40 9.89
C ARG A 98 -11.65 5.01 10.03
N THR A 99 -11.83 4.37 11.18
CA THR A 99 -11.29 3.03 11.43
C THR A 99 -12.39 1.97 11.45
N ALA A 100 -12.14 0.84 10.81
CA ALA A 100 -12.98 -0.35 10.87
C ALA A 100 -12.13 -1.58 11.17
N TYR A 101 -12.73 -2.57 11.84
CA TYR A 101 -12.05 -3.78 12.25
C TYR A 101 -12.66 -5.01 11.57
N LEU A 102 -11.79 -5.86 11.04
CA LEU A 102 -12.11 -7.14 10.44
C LEU A 102 -12.00 -8.25 11.48
N PRO A 103 -12.97 -9.16 11.56
CA PRO A 103 -12.88 -10.29 12.48
C PRO A 103 -11.78 -11.25 12.02
N THR A 104 -10.94 -11.68 12.97
CA THR A 104 -9.97 -12.76 12.73
C THR A 104 -10.68 -14.10 12.93
N LEU A 105 -11.23 -14.66 11.84
CA LEU A 105 -11.96 -15.93 11.91
C LEU A 105 -10.98 -17.10 11.83
N ARG A 106 -11.02 -17.99 12.84
CA ARG A 106 -10.20 -19.22 12.94
C ARG A 106 -8.68 -18.98 12.85
N GLY A 107 -8.20 -17.83 13.33
CA GLY A 107 -6.78 -17.48 13.27
C GLY A 107 -6.23 -17.22 11.87
N SER A 108 -7.09 -17.17 10.84
CA SER A 108 -6.68 -16.91 9.46
C SER A 108 -7.15 -15.54 8.99
N VAL A 109 -6.18 -14.71 8.61
CA VAL A 109 -6.39 -13.37 8.06
C VAL A 109 -7.14 -13.36 6.73
N ALA A 110 -7.20 -14.49 6.01
CA ALA A 110 -7.77 -14.58 4.66
C ALA A 110 -9.00 -15.49 4.57
N SER A 111 -9.76 -15.63 5.67
CA SER A 111 -11.00 -16.41 5.63
C SER A 111 -12.02 -15.79 4.64
N PRO A 112 -12.88 -16.60 3.98
CA PRO A 112 -13.90 -16.08 3.07
C PRO A 112 -14.82 -15.03 3.72
N GLY A 113 -15.14 -15.21 5.02
CA GLY A 113 -15.92 -14.25 5.79
C GLY A 113 -15.20 -12.91 5.97
N THR A 114 -13.89 -12.95 6.27
CA THR A 114 -13.04 -11.76 6.37
C THR A 114 -12.96 -11.02 5.04
N VAL A 115 -12.78 -11.73 3.92
CA VAL A 115 -12.75 -11.12 2.57
C VAL A 115 -14.10 -10.51 2.19
N THR A 116 -15.20 -11.19 2.49
CA THR A 116 -16.56 -10.69 2.22
C THR A 116 -16.84 -9.42 3.01
N ARG A 117 -16.46 -9.41 4.29
CA ARG A 117 -16.58 -8.22 5.14
C ARG A 117 -15.71 -7.08 4.64
N LEU A 118 -14.48 -7.37 4.22
CA LEU A 118 -13.59 -6.37 3.63
C LEU A 118 -14.21 -5.75 2.37
N ARG A 119 -14.73 -6.56 1.44
CA ARG A 119 -15.41 -6.05 0.24
C ARG A 119 -16.58 -5.13 0.60
N ALA A 120 -17.42 -5.50 1.57
CA ALA A 120 -18.52 -4.65 2.02
C ALA A 120 -18.02 -3.31 2.62
N LEU A 121 -16.93 -3.32 3.38
CA LEU A 121 -16.33 -2.10 3.92
C LEU A 121 -15.77 -1.21 2.80
N LEU A 122 -15.08 -1.80 1.81
CA LEU A 122 -14.55 -1.07 0.66
C LEU A 122 -15.67 -0.47 -0.19
N ASP A 123 -16.74 -1.23 -0.43
CA ASP A 123 -17.90 -0.75 -1.20
C ASP A 123 -18.61 0.41 -0.48
N ALA A 124 -18.71 0.36 0.85
CA ALA A 124 -19.27 1.46 1.65
C ALA A 124 -18.35 2.70 1.67
N ALA A 125 -17.03 2.50 1.80
CA ALA A 125 -16.04 3.58 1.82
C ALA A 125 -15.91 4.28 0.44
N ARG A 126 -16.09 3.50 -0.65
CA ARG A 126 -15.83 3.89 -2.04
C ARG A 126 -14.43 4.53 -2.18
N PRO A 127 -13.34 3.83 -1.82
CA PRO A 127 -12.00 4.39 -1.93
C PRO A 127 -11.63 4.63 -3.39
N ASP A 128 -10.83 5.66 -3.63
CA ASP A 128 -10.17 5.88 -4.92
C ASP A 128 -8.90 5.03 -5.06
N VAL A 129 -8.32 4.60 -3.93
CA VAL A 129 -7.17 3.68 -3.88
C VAL A 129 -7.31 2.76 -2.67
N VAL A 130 -7.04 1.47 -2.87
CA VAL A 130 -6.80 0.51 -1.79
C VAL A 130 -5.28 0.38 -1.62
N HIS A 131 -4.78 0.69 -0.42
CA HIS A 131 -3.37 0.61 -0.10
C HIS A 131 -3.14 -0.41 1.02
N ALA A 132 -2.41 -1.49 0.73
CA ALA A 132 -2.01 -2.48 1.72
C ALA A 132 -0.58 -2.26 2.23
N HIS A 133 -0.41 -2.37 3.54
CA HIS A 133 0.90 -2.27 4.18
C HIS A 133 1.62 -3.60 4.23
N ARG A 134 2.82 -3.61 3.66
CA ARG A 134 3.76 -4.74 3.61
C ARG A 134 3.20 -5.96 2.88
N VAL A 135 4.10 -6.85 2.49
CA VAL A 135 3.71 -8.18 2.02
C VAL A 135 3.18 -9.02 3.20
N GLY A 136 2.27 -9.96 2.91
CA GLY A 136 1.67 -10.83 3.91
C GLY A 136 0.15 -10.75 3.98
N GLY A 137 -0.41 -10.76 5.19
CA GLY A 137 -1.86 -10.91 5.41
C GLY A 137 -2.72 -9.81 4.80
N TYR A 138 -2.37 -8.54 5.04
CA TYR A 138 -3.09 -7.39 4.46
C TYR A 138 -2.94 -7.30 2.95
N ALA A 139 -1.75 -7.62 2.41
CA ALA A 139 -1.55 -7.69 0.98
C ALA A 139 -2.41 -8.80 0.33
N LEU A 140 -2.45 -9.99 0.94
CA LEU A 140 -3.32 -11.05 0.45
C LEU A 140 -4.80 -10.65 0.52
N LEU A 141 -5.23 -10.01 1.62
CA LEU A 141 -6.59 -9.52 1.77
C LEU A 141 -6.99 -8.51 0.68
N GLY A 142 -6.12 -7.53 0.39
CA GLY A 142 -6.35 -6.57 -0.69
C GLY A 142 -6.46 -7.25 -2.05
N ALA A 143 -5.56 -8.19 -2.33
CA ALA A 143 -5.56 -8.97 -3.56
C ALA A 143 -6.80 -9.88 -3.72
N LEU A 144 -7.31 -10.43 -2.62
CA LEU A 144 -8.55 -11.23 -2.62
C LEU A 144 -9.80 -10.34 -2.70
N ALA A 145 -9.75 -9.13 -2.16
CA ALA A 145 -10.85 -8.16 -2.26
C ALA A 145 -11.10 -7.72 -3.71
N ASP A 146 -10.06 -7.72 -4.55
CA ASP A 146 -10.14 -7.47 -6.00
C ASP A 146 -10.77 -6.11 -6.32
N ARG A 147 -10.20 -5.07 -5.69
CA ARG A 147 -10.61 -3.66 -5.83
C ARG A 147 -9.42 -2.85 -6.31
N HIS A 148 -9.62 -2.11 -7.40
CA HIS A 148 -8.58 -1.36 -8.09
C HIS A 148 -8.89 0.15 -8.11
N PRO A 149 -7.86 1.03 -8.09
CA PRO A 149 -6.43 0.72 -7.98
C PRO A 149 -6.00 0.13 -6.62
N TYR A 150 -5.13 -0.87 -6.66
CA TYR A 150 -4.57 -1.60 -5.54
C TYR A 150 -3.05 -1.38 -5.46
N VAL A 151 -2.60 -0.81 -4.35
CA VAL A 151 -1.19 -0.46 -4.11
C VAL A 151 -0.67 -1.26 -2.92
N ILE A 152 0.58 -1.71 -2.98
CA ILE A 152 1.26 -2.39 -1.87
C ILE A 152 2.51 -1.60 -1.49
N SER A 153 2.66 -1.26 -0.22
CA SER A 153 3.94 -0.80 0.33
C SER A 153 4.84 -1.98 0.67
N VAL A 154 6.12 -1.97 0.30
CA VAL A 154 7.07 -3.07 0.55
C VAL A 154 8.40 -2.53 1.08
N GLY A 155 8.91 -3.12 2.17
CA GLY A 155 10.20 -2.75 2.78
C GLY A 155 11.35 -3.67 2.40
N SER A 156 12.58 -3.24 2.62
CA SER A 156 13.76 -4.09 2.39
C SER A 156 13.88 -5.23 3.41
N GLY A 157 13.20 -5.15 4.56
CA GLY A 157 13.06 -6.24 5.52
C GLY A 157 11.91 -7.21 5.24
N ASP A 158 11.12 -6.99 4.19
CA ASP A 158 9.98 -7.86 3.88
C ASP A 158 10.46 -9.20 3.27
N ASP A 159 10.41 -10.26 4.07
CA ASP A 159 10.70 -11.61 3.60
C ASP A 159 9.44 -12.26 2.98
N PRO A 160 9.43 -12.57 1.67
CA PRO A 160 8.33 -13.30 1.05
C PRO A 160 8.13 -14.69 1.68
N GLY A 161 9.14 -15.23 2.35
CA GLY A 161 9.20 -16.56 2.93
C GLY A 161 9.26 -17.67 1.92
N ASP A 162 8.85 -18.85 2.36
CA ASP A 162 8.82 -20.09 1.60
C ASP A 162 7.40 -20.65 1.49
N GLY A 163 7.29 -21.73 0.70
CA GLY A 163 6.06 -22.51 0.55
C GLY A 163 4.80 -21.68 0.28
N ALA A 164 3.82 -21.79 1.18
CA ALA A 164 2.54 -21.09 1.08
C ALA A 164 2.68 -19.58 1.21
N ARG A 165 3.54 -19.08 2.12
CA ARG A 165 3.73 -17.64 2.35
C ARG A 165 4.27 -16.97 1.10
N ARG A 166 5.25 -17.60 0.44
CA ARG A 166 5.79 -17.11 -0.83
C ARG A 166 4.72 -17.02 -1.91
N ARG A 167 3.91 -18.06 -2.06
CA ARG A 167 2.82 -18.09 -3.06
C ARG A 167 1.78 -17.01 -2.81
N MET A 168 1.42 -16.76 -1.55
CA MET A 168 0.51 -15.69 -1.16
C MET A 168 1.07 -14.31 -1.49
N THR A 169 2.35 -14.08 -1.16
CA THR A 169 3.05 -12.83 -1.48
C THR A 169 3.13 -12.61 -2.99
N GLU A 170 3.55 -13.62 -3.76
CA GLU A 170 3.59 -13.55 -5.23
C GLU A 170 2.21 -13.29 -5.82
N TYR A 171 1.16 -13.94 -5.29
CA TYR A 171 -0.21 -13.70 -5.72
C TYR A 171 -0.64 -12.25 -5.46
N ALA A 172 -0.36 -11.71 -4.28
CA ALA A 172 -0.72 -10.35 -3.93
C ALA A 172 0.00 -9.32 -4.81
N LEU A 173 1.32 -9.48 -4.98
CA LEU A 173 2.12 -8.61 -5.85
C LEU A 173 1.67 -8.65 -7.32
N ARG A 174 1.23 -9.81 -7.82
CA ARG A 174 0.68 -9.93 -9.19
C ARG A 174 -0.64 -9.19 -9.38
N ARG A 175 -1.40 -8.94 -8.30
CA ARG A 175 -2.68 -8.22 -8.33
C ARG A 175 -2.53 -6.72 -8.12
N ALA A 176 -1.38 -6.27 -7.60
CA ALA A 176 -1.15 -4.85 -7.36
C ALA A 176 -0.95 -4.08 -8.66
N ASP A 177 -1.58 -2.91 -8.76
CA ASP A 177 -1.39 -1.94 -9.85
C ASP A 177 -0.09 -1.15 -9.66
N ALA A 178 0.36 -0.99 -8.41
CA ALA A 178 1.64 -0.37 -8.08
C ALA A 178 2.23 -0.93 -6.78
N VAL A 179 3.55 -0.86 -6.69
CA VAL A 179 4.30 -1.16 -5.47
C VAL A 179 5.11 0.08 -5.08
N VAL A 180 5.02 0.45 -3.81
CA VAL A 180 5.71 1.61 -3.24
C VAL A 180 6.75 1.10 -2.25
N PRO A 181 8.02 1.50 -2.34
CA PRO A 181 9.00 1.14 -1.32
C PRO A 181 8.68 1.86 0.00
N ILE A 182 8.93 1.24 1.15
CA ILE A 182 9.10 1.96 2.41
C ILE A 182 10.59 2.21 2.65
N GLY A 183 10.94 3.45 2.96
CA GLY A 183 12.33 3.87 3.15
C GLY A 183 12.77 3.74 4.60
N THR A 184 14.06 3.89 4.86
CA THR A 184 14.59 4.04 6.23
C THR A 184 14.63 5.54 6.58
N ARG A 185 14.30 5.88 7.83
CA ARG A 185 14.41 7.26 8.34
C ARG A 185 15.87 7.70 8.34
N ALA A 186 16.17 8.81 7.68
CA ALA A 186 17.50 9.42 7.73
C ALA A 186 17.77 9.96 9.16
N GLY A 187 18.86 9.51 9.78
CA GLY A 187 19.34 10.04 11.07
C GLY A 187 19.05 9.19 12.32
N ILE A 188 18.47 8.00 12.19
CA ILE A 188 18.44 7.02 13.30
C ILE A 188 19.76 6.25 13.25
N GLY A 189 20.56 6.37 14.32
CA GLY A 189 21.91 5.83 14.41
C GLY A 189 21.96 4.33 14.12
N THR A 190 23.11 3.88 13.62
CA THR A 190 23.46 2.53 13.17
C THR A 190 23.42 1.43 14.27
N GLY A 191 22.61 1.60 15.31
CA GLY A 191 22.45 0.66 16.43
C GLY A 191 21.21 -0.23 16.32
N SER A 192 20.28 0.05 15.41
CA SER A 192 19.15 -0.82 15.11
C SER A 192 19.51 -1.83 14.00
N ASP A 193 19.11 -3.09 14.14
CA ASP A 193 19.32 -4.10 13.10
C ASP A 193 18.38 -3.79 11.93
N PRO A 194 18.87 -3.39 10.74
CA PRO A 194 18.04 -3.12 9.58
C PRO A 194 17.31 -4.37 9.05
N ARG A 195 17.59 -5.55 9.62
CA ARG A 195 16.91 -6.83 9.36
C ARG A 195 15.87 -7.18 10.42
N ASP A 196 15.71 -6.37 11.47
CA ASP A 196 14.62 -6.56 12.44
C ASP A 196 13.30 -6.07 11.79
N PRO A 197 12.39 -7.00 11.43
CA PRO A 197 11.14 -6.65 10.78
C PRO A 197 10.14 -5.97 11.74
N ASP A 198 10.43 -5.95 13.04
CA ASP A 198 9.59 -5.39 14.10
C ASP A 198 10.13 -4.05 14.63
N ASP A 199 11.31 -3.58 14.20
CA ASP A 199 11.78 -2.21 14.45
C ASP A 199 11.02 -1.21 13.57
N SER A 200 9.74 -1.04 13.89
CA SER A 200 8.84 -0.12 13.19
C SER A 200 9.21 1.35 13.37
N ASP A 201 10.18 1.68 14.23
CA ASP A 201 10.65 3.06 14.44
C ASP A 201 11.73 3.48 13.43
N THR A 202 12.41 2.54 12.76
CA THR A 202 13.38 2.86 11.71
C THR A 202 12.77 3.13 10.34
N TRP A 203 11.56 2.65 10.06
CA TRP A 203 10.96 2.75 8.72
C TRP A 203 10.14 4.03 8.51
N ASP A 204 10.39 4.75 7.42
CA ASP A 204 9.57 5.88 6.99
C ASP A 204 8.70 5.56 5.77
N VAL A 205 7.70 6.40 5.55
CA VAL A 205 6.80 6.32 4.42
C VAL A 205 7.40 7.02 3.20
N ASP A 206 7.52 6.35 2.05
CA ASP A 206 7.95 7.01 0.81
C ASP A 206 6.79 7.77 0.19
N THR A 207 6.53 8.95 0.76
CA THR A 207 5.47 9.85 0.34
C THR A 207 5.63 10.32 -1.10
N ALA A 208 6.86 10.47 -1.59
CA ALA A 208 7.15 10.91 -2.94
C ALA A 208 6.76 9.83 -3.95
N ALA A 209 7.18 8.58 -3.71
CA ALA A 209 6.80 7.45 -4.55
C ALA A 209 5.26 7.24 -4.57
N MET A 210 4.57 7.44 -3.44
CA MET A 210 3.11 7.35 -3.43
C MET A 210 2.43 8.47 -4.23
N LEU A 211 2.98 9.69 -4.22
CA LEU A 211 2.48 10.78 -5.06
C LEU A 211 2.71 10.52 -6.55
N ASP A 212 3.84 9.93 -6.91
CA ASP A 212 4.11 9.49 -8.28
C ASP A 212 3.12 8.41 -8.73
N VAL A 213 2.75 7.48 -7.83
CA VAL A 213 1.68 6.50 -8.07
C VAL A 213 0.34 7.18 -8.29
N PHE A 214 -0.05 8.13 -7.44
CA PHE A 214 -1.30 8.88 -7.62
C PHE A 214 -1.32 9.63 -8.96
N ALA A 215 -0.24 10.33 -9.29
CA ALA A 215 -0.12 11.03 -10.56
C ALA A 215 -0.21 10.07 -11.76
N GLY A 216 0.46 8.91 -11.69
CA GLY A 216 0.41 7.87 -12.71
C GLY A 216 -0.98 7.22 -12.89
N LEU A 217 -1.78 7.18 -11.82
CA LEU A 217 -3.16 6.71 -11.83
C LEU A 217 -4.17 7.81 -12.22
N GLY A 218 -3.70 9.03 -12.50
CA GLY A 218 -4.57 10.17 -12.80
C GLY A 218 -5.36 10.68 -11.59
N LEU A 219 -4.97 10.29 -10.38
CA LEU A 219 -5.59 10.69 -9.13
C LEU A 219 -4.97 12.01 -8.66
N ARG A 220 -5.81 13.00 -8.37
CA ARG A 220 -5.38 14.28 -7.83
C ARG A 220 -6.17 14.59 -6.57
N GLY A 221 -5.46 14.99 -5.51
CA GLY A 221 -6.10 15.63 -4.36
C GLY A 221 -6.81 16.90 -4.80
N LYS A 222 -7.90 17.23 -4.13
CA LYS A 222 -8.59 18.52 -4.30
C LYS A 222 -7.82 19.64 -3.61
#